data_AF-X1EQY6-F1
#
_entry.id   AF-X1EQY6-F1
#
_cell.length_a   1.000
_cell.length_b   1.000
_cell.length_c   1.000
_cell.angle_alpha   90.00
_cell.angle_beta   90.00
_cell.angle_gamma   90.00
#
_symmetry.space_group_name_H-M   'P 1'
#
loop_
_entity.id
_entity.type
_entity.pdbx_description
1 polymer ?
#
loop_
_entity_poly.entity_id
_entity_poly.type
_entity_poly.pdbx_seq_one_letter_code
_entity_poly.pdbx_strand_id
1 'polypeptide(L)' 'MRKRKLTKQIGVMLTEEAFKLLFNITDNLEISISEFIREMIEEKLVTQMLKKKIQKKET' A
#
# COMPACT_ATOMS: atom_id res chain seq x y z
N MET A 1 -9.07 -13.86 22.36
CA MET A 1 -7.72 -13.67 21.77
C MET A 1 -7.74 -12.48 20.83
N ARG A 2 -6.98 -11.42 21.11
CA ARG A 2 -6.82 -10.29 20.17
C ARG A 2 -6.11 -10.84 18.94
N LYS A 3 -6.76 -10.89 17.77
CA LYS A 3 -6.14 -11.34 16.52
C LYS A 3 -4.93 -10.44 16.27
N ARG A 4 -3.71 -10.90 16.56
CA ARG A 4 -2.48 -10.19 16.17
C ARG A 4 -2.48 -10.18 14.65
N LYS A 5 -2.75 -9.02 14.03
CA LYS A 5 -2.50 -8.84 12.59
C LYS A 5 -1.02 -9.15 12.38
N LEU A 6 -0.72 -10.24 11.68
CA LEU A 6 0.64 -10.67 11.38
C LEU A 6 1.22 -9.75 10.30
N THR A 7 1.64 -8.55 10.68
CA THR A 7 2.32 -7.62 9.78
C THR A 7 3.80 -7.97 9.70
N LYS A 8 4.37 -8.00 8.49
CA LYS A 8 5.82 -8.07 8.28
C LYS A 8 6.36 -6.67 8.03
N GLN A 9 7.50 -6.33 8.62
CA GLN A 9 8.17 -5.06 8.36
C GLN A 9 8.80 -5.08 6.95
N ILE A 10 8.63 -3.99 6.21
CA ILE A 10 9.24 -3.78 4.89
C ILE A 10 9.87 -2.38 4.91
N GLY A 11 11.16 -2.29 4.56
CA GLY A 11 11.83 -1.00 4.34
C GLY A 11 11.62 -0.55 2.90
N VAL A 12 11.27 0.71 2.70
CA VAL A 12 11.08 1.32 1.37
C VAL A 12 11.96 2.55 1.28
N MET A 13 12.69 2.69 0.18
CA MET A 13 13.43 3.90 -0.14
C MET A 13 12.58 4.79 -1.05
N LEU A 14 12.48 6.07 -0.69
CA LEU A 14 11.80 7.10 -1.46
C LEU A 14 12.79 8.24 -1.73
N THR A 15 12.55 9.01 -2.79
CA THR A 15 13.26 10.29 -2.93
C THR A 15 12.78 11.27 -1.84
N GLU A 16 13.57 12.30 -1.57
CA GLU A 16 13.22 13.29 -0.55
C GLU A 16 11.92 14.02 -0.90
N GLU A 17 11.71 14.34 -2.18
CA GLU A 17 10.49 15.00 -2.66
C GLU A 17 9.26 14.11 -2.47
N ALA A 18 9.39 12.82 -2.80
CA ALA A 18 8.30 11.86 -2.62
C ALA A 18 7.97 11.66 -1.14
N PHE A 19 8.99 11.63 -0.27
CA PHE A 19 8.78 11.54 1.17
C PHE A 19 8.07 12.79 1.73
N LYS A 20 8.48 13.99 1.33
CA LYS A 20 7.80 15.24 1.73
C LYS A 20 6.34 15.26 1.30
N LEU A 21 6.06 14.85 0.06
CA LEU A 21 4.70 14.76 -0.45
C LEU A 21 3.87 13.75 0.34
N LEU A 22 4.41 12.56 0.58
CA LEU A 22 3.78 11.53 1.39
C LEU A 22 3.45 12.03 2.79
N PHE A 23 4.42 12.66 3.46
CA PHE A 23 4.24 13.25 4.80
C PHE A 23 3.10 14.26 4.81
N ASN A 24 3.11 15.22 3.89
CA ASN A 24 2.08 16.27 3.81
C ASN A 24 0.68 15.68 3.55
N ILE A 25 0.57 14.65 2.70
CA ILE A 25 -0.71 13.97 2.44
C ILE A 25 -1.19 13.29 3.71
N THR A 26 -0.33 12.53 4.39
CA THR A 26 -0.71 11.79 5.60
C THR A 26 -1.07 12.70 6.77
N ASP A 27 -0.40 13.85 6.87
CA ASP A 27 -0.69 14.89 7.86
C ASP A 27 -2.08 15.50 7.62
N ASN A 28 -2.38 15.88 6.37
CA ASN A 28 -3.70 16.40 6.00
C ASN A 28 -4.85 15.39 6.19
N LEU A 29 -4.56 14.09 6.07
CA LEU A 29 -5.53 13.00 6.25
C LEU A 29 -5.63 12.52 7.70
N GLU A 30 -4.78 13.01 8.61
CA GLU A 30 -4.67 12.55 10.00
C GLU A 30 -4.45 11.02 10.14
N ILE A 31 -3.74 10.41 9.20
CA ILE A 31 -3.42 8.98 9.20
C ILE A 31 -1.91 8.75 9.25
N SER A 32 -1.51 7.54 9.65
CA SER A 32 -0.08 7.20 9.65
C SER A 32 0.45 6.91 8.24
N ILE A 33 1.74 7.22 8.00
CA ILE A 33 2.44 6.82 6.77
C ILE A 33 2.29 5.32 6.48
N SER A 34 2.36 4.49 7.54
CA SER A 34 2.23 3.04 7.42
C SER A 34 0.84 2.58 7.01
N GLU A 35 -0.20 3.34 7.35
CA GLU A 35 -1.58 3.08 6.94
C GLU A 35 -1.76 3.44 5.47
N PHE A 36 -1.38 4.65 5.08
CA PHE A 36 -1.45 5.11 3.69
C PHE A 36 -0.69 4.19 2.72
N ILE A 37 0.57 3.83 3.05
CA ILE A 37 1.36 2.92 2.20
C ILE A 37 0.69 1.55 2.09
N ARG A 38 0.10 1.05 3.19
CA ARG A 38 -0.53 -0.27 3.22
C ARG A 38 -1.75 -0.31 2.30
N GLU A 39 -2.62 0.70 2.39
CA GLU A 39 -3.81 0.81 1.55
C GLU A 39 -3.43 0.89 0.08
N MET A 40 -2.49 1.77 -0.27
CA MET A 40 -1.98 1.91 -1.64
C MET A 40 -1.40 0.59 -2.19
N ILE A 41 -0.66 -0.16 -1.37
CA ILE A 41 -0.11 -1.46 -1.78
C ILE A 41 -1.24 -2.49 -1.95
N GLU A 42 -2.19 -2.56 -1.02
CA GLU A 42 -3.32 -3.50 -1.07
C GLU A 42 -4.16 -3.27 -2.34
N GLU A 43 -4.52 -2.02 -2.64
CA GLU A 43 -5.24 -1.65 -3.87
C GLU A 43 -4.48 -2.07 -5.13
N LYS A 44 -3.16 -1.81 -5.17
CA LYS A 44 -2.32 -2.19 -6.31
C LYS A 44 -2.25 -3.70 -6.48
N LEU A 45 -2.10 -4.45 -5.39
CA LEU A 45 -2.03 -5.91 -5.42
C LEU A 45 -3.36 -6.51 -5.92
N VAL A 46 -4.50 -6.04 -5.41
CA VAL A 46 -5.82 -6.48 -5.87
C VAL A 46 -5.99 -6.22 -7.36
N THR A 47 -5.63 -5.01 -7.82
CA THR A 47 -5.69 -4.65 -9.25
C THR A 47 -4.85 -5.59 -10.10
N GLN A 48 -3.62 -5.93 -9.68
CA GLN A 48 -2.76 -6.85 -10.40
C GLN A 48 -3.30 -8.29 -10.40
N MET A 49 -3.92 -8.74 -9.31
CA MET A 49 -4.58 -10.05 -9.27
C MET A 49 -5.76 -10.13 -10.23
N LEU A 50 -6.57 -9.07 -10.32
CA LEU A 50 -7.70 -9.02 -11.25
C LEU A 50 -7.24 -9.06 -12.71
N LYS A 51 -6.22 -8.27 -13.07
CA LYS A 51 -5.60 -8.30 -14.41
C LYS A 51 -5.13 -9.70 -14.79
N LYS A 52 -4.46 -10.40 -13.87
CA LYS A 52 -4.02 -11.80 -14.09
C LYS A 52 -5.17 -12.77 -14.30
N LYS A 53 -6.31 -12.60 -13.62
CA LYS A 53 -7.50 -13.47 -13.79
C LYS A 53 -8.17 -13.26 -15.15
N ILE A 54 -8.22 -12.02 -15.64
CA ILE A 54 -8.77 -11.69 -16.96
C ILE A 54 -7.90 -12.34 -18.05
N GLN A 55 -6.58 -12.18 -17.98
CA GLN A 55 -5.66 -12.77 -18.95
C GLN A 55 -5.74 -14.31 -19.02
N LYS A 56 -6.02 -14.97 -17.89
CA LYS A 56 -6.19 -16.44 -17.81
C LYS A 56 -7.55 -16.95 -18.29
N LYS A 57 -8.57 -16.10 -18.44
CA LYS A 57 -9.88 -16.51 -18.98
C LYS A 57 -9.92 -16.48 -20.50
N GLU A 58 -8.98 -15.78 -21.13
CA GLU A 58 -8.87 -15.62 -22.58
C GLU A 58 -7.93 -16.66 -23.22
N THR A 59 -7.34 -17.55 -22.40
CA THR A 59 -6.49 -18.68 -22.84
C THR A 59 -7.10 -19.99 -22.37
#